data_AF-A0A1Y5DX63-F1
#
_entry.id   AF-A0A1Y5DX63-F1
#
_cell.length_a   1.000
_cell.length_b   1.000
_cell.length_c   1.000
_cell.angle_alpha   90.00
_cell.angle_beta   90.00
_cell.angle_gamma   90.00
#
_symmetry.space_group_name_H-M   'P 1'
#
loop_
_entity.id
_entity.type
_entity.pdbx_description
1 polymer ?
#
loop_
_entity_poly.entity_id
_entity_poly.type
_entity_poly.pdbx_seq_one_letter_code
_entity_poly.pdbx_strand_id
1 'polypeptide(L)'
;MKGANNMQSYRSLHPNHVHQLTVSVSKHYWITGEGILKYRHKKMEVALDKVESSKRNHLIHYIIRDHCSRVLYSEVASSKSNIDLQQFLFRAWSQKEGFAFCGIPELLTIPNTVQKAFPKIKEKVSQLGIKYLKVTSGFQAGVRDVKTLEEYMKFYAELPFTENHATLNETFNYVSTMQARTGKQSKLEMWQNNINTVSVPSESWLRIA
;
A
#
# COMPACT_ATOMS: atom_id res chain seq x y z
N MET A 1 5.32 39.10 -17.99
CA MET A 1 4.37 37.99 -17.75
C MET A 1 5.09 36.85 -17.06
N LYS A 2 4.98 36.74 -15.73
CA LYS A 2 5.51 35.60 -14.97
C LYS A 2 4.42 34.52 -14.97
N GLY A 3 4.70 33.38 -15.61
CA GLY A 3 3.80 32.24 -15.64
C GLY A 3 3.48 31.80 -14.21
N ALA A 4 2.19 31.74 -13.90
CA ALA A 4 1.71 31.15 -12.67
C ALA A 4 2.17 29.69 -12.63
N ASN A 5 3.16 29.41 -11.79
CA ASN A 5 3.56 28.07 -11.45
C ASN A 5 2.39 27.50 -10.64
N ASN A 6 1.45 26.83 -11.33
CA ASN A 6 0.27 26.20 -10.73
C ASN A 6 0.76 25.04 -9.86
N MET A 7 1.18 25.38 -8.64
CA MET A 7 1.47 24.45 -7.58
C MET A 7 0.13 23.87 -7.15
N GLN A 8 -0.36 22.85 -7.88
CA GLN A 8 -1.50 22.04 -7.44
C GLN A 8 -1.20 21.58 -6.02
N SER A 9 -1.87 22.19 -5.05
CA SER A 9 -1.74 21.80 -3.65
C SER A 9 -2.08 20.31 -3.55
N TYR A 10 -1.29 19.56 -2.77
CA TYR A 10 -1.39 18.12 -2.53
C TYR A 10 -2.65 17.76 -1.70
N ARG A 11 -3.80 18.33 -2.03
CA ARG A 11 -5.04 18.20 -1.28
C ARG A 11 -6.00 17.34 -2.09
N SER A 12 -6.35 16.18 -1.52
CA SER A 12 -7.43 15.36 -2.05
C SER A 12 -8.78 16.05 -1.84
N LEU A 13 -9.67 15.99 -2.84
CA LEU A 13 -10.98 16.63 -2.80
C LEU A 13 -12.02 15.76 -2.08
N HIS A 14 -11.98 14.44 -2.30
CA HIS A 14 -12.86 13.44 -1.69
C HIS A 14 -12.11 12.09 -1.57
N PRO A 15 -12.64 11.10 -0.84
CA PRO A 15 -12.19 9.71 -0.92
C PRO A 15 -12.12 9.21 -2.36
N ASN A 16 -11.15 8.33 -2.66
CA ASN A 16 -10.88 7.81 -4.00
C ASN A 16 -10.40 8.88 -5.02
N HIS A 17 -10.15 10.13 -4.61
CA HIS A 17 -9.53 11.13 -5.50
C HIS A 17 -8.02 10.86 -5.68
N VAL A 18 -7.30 10.64 -4.58
CA VAL A 18 -5.84 10.40 -4.60
C VAL A 18 -5.50 9.18 -3.77
N HIS A 19 -4.94 8.14 -4.39
CA HIS A 19 -4.33 7.03 -3.68
C HIS A 19 -2.81 7.15 -3.65
N GLN A 20 -2.20 6.58 -2.61
CA GLN A 20 -0.76 6.60 -2.38
C GLN A 20 -0.25 5.17 -2.25
N LEU A 21 0.60 4.76 -3.21
CA LEU A 21 1.19 3.43 -3.23
C LEU A 21 2.49 3.41 -2.44
N THR A 22 2.65 2.41 -1.58
CA THR A 22 3.87 2.12 -0.85
C THR A 22 4.19 0.64 -0.98
N VAL A 23 5.38 0.33 -1.48
CA VAL A 23 5.94 -1.03 -1.37
C VAL A 23 7.29 -0.90 -0.68
N SER A 24 7.50 -1.65 0.39
CA SER A 24 8.72 -1.51 1.20
C SER A 24 9.12 -2.81 1.84
N VAL A 25 10.42 -3.08 1.84
CA VAL A 25 10.99 -4.16 2.64
C VAL A 25 10.98 -3.76 4.11
N SER A 26 10.49 -4.64 4.98
CA SER A 26 10.58 -4.43 6.43
C SER A 26 12.04 -4.32 6.85
N LYS A 27 12.32 -3.32 7.68
CA LYS A 27 13.67 -3.15 8.24
C LYS A 27 13.91 -4.05 9.44
N HIS A 28 12.88 -4.68 9.98
CA HIS A 28 12.93 -5.36 11.27
C HIS A 28 12.43 -6.80 11.22
N TYR A 29 11.53 -7.13 10.29
CA TYR A 29 10.97 -8.46 10.14
C TYR A 29 11.55 -9.24 8.96
N TRP A 30 11.78 -10.52 9.18
CA TRP A 30 12.25 -11.47 8.17
C TRP A 30 11.72 -12.87 8.49
N ILE A 31 11.71 -13.76 7.51
CA ILE A 31 11.24 -15.14 7.64
C ILE A 31 12.45 -16.08 7.67
N THR A 32 12.52 -16.99 8.64
CA THR A 32 13.63 -17.96 8.74
C THR A 32 13.56 -19.03 7.65
N GLY A 33 14.60 -19.87 7.55
CA GLY A 33 14.56 -21.07 6.70
C GLY A 33 13.45 -22.05 7.09
N GLU A 34 13.07 -22.05 8.37
CA GLU A 34 11.98 -22.85 8.94
C GLU A 34 10.60 -22.19 8.80
N GLY A 35 10.51 -21.02 8.16
CA GLY A 35 9.24 -20.33 7.94
C GLY A 35 8.74 -19.49 9.12
N ILE A 36 9.57 -19.24 10.15
CA ILE A 36 9.19 -18.44 11.32
C ILE A 36 9.38 -16.95 11.05
N LEU A 37 8.40 -16.11 11.42
CA LEU A 37 8.51 -14.66 11.37
C LEU A 37 9.36 -14.16 12.54
N LYS A 38 10.53 -13.60 12.26
CA LYS A 38 11.47 -13.07 13.28
C LYS A 38 11.53 -11.56 13.25
N TYR A 39 11.56 -10.96 14.44
CA TYR A 39 11.85 -9.55 14.65
C TYR A 39 13.32 -9.33 15.04
N ARG A 40 13.89 -8.19 14.65
CA ARG A 40 15.18 -7.70 15.19
C ARG A 40 15.18 -6.18 15.35
N HIS A 41 15.77 -5.70 16.44
CA HIS A 41 15.91 -4.26 16.71
C HIS A 41 16.83 -3.55 15.72
N LYS A 42 17.97 -4.16 15.35
CA LYS A 42 18.91 -3.54 14.39
C LYS A 42 18.29 -3.54 13.00
N LYS A 43 18.20 -2.39 12.33
CA LYS A 43 17.65 -2.29 10.97
C LYS A 43 18.40 -3.18 9.97
N MET A 44 17.64 -3.77 9.06
CA MET A 44 18.10 -4.38 7.81
C MET A 44 17.95 -3.32 6.73
N GLU A 45 19.05 -2.96 6.08
CA GLU A 45 19.04 -2.01 4.98
C GLU A 45 19.19 -2.80 3.67
N VAL A 46 18.06 -3.07 3.03
CA VAL A 46 18.00 -3.70 1.71
C VAL A 46 17.08 -2.86 0.82
N ALA A 47 17.54 -2.57 -0.39
CA ALA A 47 16.76 -1.83 -1.36
C ALA A 47 15.69 -2.76 -1.96
N LEU A 48 14.49 -2.23 -2.22
CA LEU A 48 13.37 -3.00 -2.76
C LEU A 48 13.72 -3.68 -4.09
N ASP A 49 14.41 -2.97 -4.99
CA ASP A 49 14.87 -3.47 -6.29
C ASP A 49 16.00 -4.53 -6.19
N LYS A 50 16.50 -4.81 -4.99
CA LYS A 50 17.57 -5.79 -4.73
C LYS A 50 17.15 -6.86 -3.72
N VAL A 51 15.89 -6.87 -3.28
CA VAL A 51 15.46 -7.74 -2.19
C VAL A 51 15.47 -9.22 -2.59
N GLU A 52 15.17 -9.52 -3.85
CA GLU A 52 15.12 -10.89 -4.39
C GLU A 52 16.50 -11.57 -4.39
N SER A 53 17.58 -10.80 -4.57
CA SER A 53 18.96 -11.31 -4.52
C SER A 53 19.54 -11.34 -3.10
N SER A 54 18.76 -10.97 -2.09
CA SER A 54 19.22 -11.01 -0.71
C SER A 54 19.33 -12.45 -0.20
N LYS A 55 20.40 -12.74 0.55
CA LYS A 55 20.57 -14.04 1.23
C LYS A 55 19.48 -14.34 2.27
N ARG A 56 18.80 -13.30 2.75
CA ARG A 56 17.76 -13.38 3.78
C ARG A 56 16.39 -13.29 3.12
N ASN A 57 15.44 -14.07 3.62
CA ASN A 57 14.04 -13.97 3.23
C ASN A 57 13.38 -12.82 4.01
N HIS A 58 13.18 -11.67 3.38
CA HIS A 58 12.65 -10.48 4.05
C HIS A 58 11.13 -10.43 3.98
N LEU A 59 10.50 -9.75 4.95
CA LEU A 59 9.10 -9.37 4.84
C LEU A 59 8.97 -8.12 3.95
N ILE A 60 8.01 -8.10 3.04
CA ILE A 60 7.70 -6.97 2.16
C ILE A 60 6.26 -6.54 2.41
N HIS A 61 6.04 -5.24 2.59
CA HIS A 61 4.72 -4.65 2.72
C HIS A 61 4.29 -4.06 1.38
N TYR A 62 3.06 -4.36 0.96
CA TYR A 62 2.35 -3.75 -0.15
C TYR A 62 1.19 -2.98 0.45
N ILE A 63 1.14 -1.66 0.26
CA ILE A 63 0.14 -0.79 0.89
C ILE A 63 -0.37 0.19 -0.15
N ILE A 64 -1.68 0.32 -0.26
CA ILE A 64 -2.34 1.40 -0.98
C ILE A 64 -3.26 2.12 0.00
N ARG A 65 -3.13 3.44 0.07
CA ARG A 65 -3.88 4.27 1.01
C ARG A 65 -4.62 5.37 0.27
N ASP A 66 -5.86 5.63 0.67
CA ASP A 66 -6.58 6.83 0.27
C ASP A 66 -6.06 8.06 1.04
N HIS A 67 -5.63 9.07 0.30
CA HIS A 67 -5.04 10.27 0.89
C HIS A 67 -6.06 11.08 1.70
N CYS A 68 -7.35 11.02 1.34
CA CYS A 68 -8.40 11.81 1.98
C CYS A 68 -8.81 11.21 3.33
N SER A 69 -9.36 10.00 3.31
CA SER A 69 -9.87 9.27 4.48
C SER A 69 -8.79 8.59 5.31
N ARG A 70 -7.65 8.24 4.71
CA ARG A 70 -6.59 7.39 5.29
C ARG A 70 -6.98 5.92 5.51
N VAL A 71 -8.11 5.47 4.97
CA VAL A 71 -8.36 4.04 4.81
C VAL A 71 -7.27 3.47 3.92
N LEU A 72 -6.78 2.28 4.27
CA LEU A 72 -5.72 1.61 3.53
C LEU A 72 -6.02 0.14 3.36
N TYR A 73 -5.57 -0.41 2.25
CA TYR A 73 -5.48 -1.84 2.02
C TYR A 73 -4.02 -2.24 2.04
N SER A 74 -3.69 -3.37 2.67
CA SER A 74 -2.33 -3.88 2.69
C SER A 74 -2.25 -5.39 2.58
N GLU A 75 -1.17 -5.86 1.98
CA GLU A 75 -0.76 -7.26 2.02
C GLU A 75 0.72 -7.35 2.39
N VAL A 76 1.12 -8.45 2.99
CA VAL A 76 2.54 -8.78 3.21
C VAL A 76 2.95 -9.98 2.37
N ALA A 77 4.22 -10.01 1.98
CA ALA A 77 4.82 -11.14 1.28
C ALA A 77 6.22 -11.43 1.82
N SER A 78 6.68 -12.65 1.58
CA SER A 78 8.07 -13.04 1.70
C SER A 78 8.82 -12.62 0.44
N SER A 79 10.09 -12.20 0.57
CA SER A 79 10.94 -11.86 -0.58
C SER A 79 11.27 -13.05 -1.50
N LYS A 80 10.89 -14.27 -1.11
CA LYS A 80 10.98 -15.50 -1.92
C LYS A 80 9.67 -15.86 -2.63
N SER A 81 8.57 -15.20 -2.28
CA SER A 81 7.23 -15.43 -2.84
C SER A 81 6.52 -14.08 -2.94
N ASN A 82 7.02 -13.22 -3.82
CA ASN A 82 6.54 -11.86 -4.00
C ASN A 82 5.13 -11.82 -4.58
N ILE A 83 4.41 -10.74 -4.28
CA ILE A 83 3.12 -10.44 -4.90
C ILE A 83 3.38 -9.63 -6.18
N ASP A 84 2.73 -10.03 -7.27
CA ASP A 84 2.66 -9.19 -8.46
C ASP A 84 1.90 -7.90 -8.15
N LEU A 85 2.52 -6.76 -8.46
CA LEU A 85 2.01 -5.45 -8.05
C LEU A 85 0.69 -5.09 -8.76
N GLN A 86 0.46 -5.56 -9.99
CA GLN A 86 -0.81 -5.36 -10.69
C GLN A 86 -1.92 -6.19 -10.03
N GLN A 87 -1.64 -7.43 -9.65
CA GLN A 87 -2.60 -8.26 -8.91
C GLN A 87 -2.94 -7.68 -7.53
N PHE A 88 -1.95 -7.16 -6.80
CA PHE A 88 -2.19 -6.45 -5.54
C PHE A 88 -3.15 -5.28 -5.73
N LEU A 89 -2.89 -4.41 -6.71
CA LEU A 89 -3.74 -3.26 -6.99
C LEU A 89 -5.14 -3.68 -7.46
N PHE A 90 -5.25 -4.74 -8.26
CA PHE A 90 -6.53 -5.30 -8.67
C PHE A 90 -7.36 -5.72 -7.46
N ARG A 91 -6.78 -6.51 -6.53
CA ARG A 91 -7.47 -6.89 -5.30
C ARG A 91 -7.83 -5.68 -4.45
N ALA A 92 -6.91 -4.72 -4.32
CA ALA A 92 -7.16 -3.52 -3.53
C ALA A 92 -8.31 -2.69 -4.07
N TRP A 93 -8.40 -2.49 -5.38
CA TRP A 93 -9.45 -1.67 -6.00
C TRP A 93 -10.74 -2.43 -6.29
N SER A 94 -10.73 -3.76 -6.27
CA SER A 94 -11.95 -4.56 -6.39
C SER A 94 -12.84 -4.41 -5.15
N GLN A 95 -14.15 -4.53 -5.36
CA GLN A 95 -15.08 -4.73 -4.24
C GLN A 95 -14.75 -6.05 -3.53
N LYS A 96 -14.87 -6.04 -2.21
CA LYS A 96 -14.56 -7.18 -1.37
C LYS A 96 -15.50 -7.18 -0.17
N GLU A 97 -15.89 -8.37 0.25
CA GLU A 97 -16.74 -8.54 1.42
C GLU A 97 -16.00 -8.10 2.68
N GLY A 98 -16.70 -7.44 3.60
CA GLY A 98 -16.15 -7.07 4.91
C GLY A 98 -15.13 -5.93 4.92
N PHE A 99 -14.74 -5.33 3.78
CA PHE A 99 -13.83 -4.18 3.76
C PHE A 99 -14.20 -3.09 2.76
N ALA A 100 -14.19 -1.83 3.22
CA ALA A 100 -14.73 -0.70 2.47
C ALA A 100 -13.82 -0.20 1.33
N PHE A 101 -12.51 -0.39 1.43
CA PHE A 101 -11.58 0.15 0.43
C PHE A 101 -11.73 -0.56 -0.91
N CYS A 102 -12.11 0.21 -1.93
CA CYS A 102 -12.24 -0.21 -3.32
C CYS A 102 -12.22 1.04 -4.22
N GLY A 103 -12.21 0.84 -5.53
CA GLY A 103 -12.27 1.92 -6.51
C GLY A 103 -10.92 2.29 -7.10
N ILE A 104 -10.92 2.53 -8.41
CA ILE A 104 -9.81 3.11 -9.16
C ILE A 104 -9.77 4.61 -8.84
N PRO A 105 -8.62 5.15 -8.38
CA PRO A 105 -8.52 6.56 -8.06
C PRO A 105 -8.32 7.43 -9.31
N GLU A 106 -8.67 8.71 -9.22
CA GLU A 106 -8.34 9.67 -10.29
C GLU A 106 -6.83 9.92 -10.39
N LEU A 107 -6.17 9.99 -9.23
CA LEU A 107 -4.75 10.31 -9.10
C LEU A 107 -4.04 9.25 -8.26
N LEU A 108 -2.86 8.84 -8.71
CA LEU A 108 -2.01 7.90 -7.98
C LEU A 108 -0.61 8.47 -7.78
N THR A 109 -0.10 8.33 -6.55
CA THR A 109 1.31 8.58 -6.26
C THR A 109 2.09 7.26 -6.25
N ILE A 110 3.18 7.21 -7.00
CA ILE A 110 4.09 6.05 -7.04
C ILE A 110 5.50 6.52 -6.71
N PRO A 111 6.08 6.12 -5.56
CA PRO A 111 7.45 6.49 -5.19
C PRO A 111 8.48 5.97 -6.20
N ASN A 112 9.60 6.68 -6.36
CA ASN A 112 10.67 6.26 -7.28
C ASN A 112 11.25 4.89 -6.91
N THR A 113 11.29 4.54 -5.62
CA THR A 113 11.72 3.21 -5.16
C THR A 113 10.82 2.10 -5.69
N VAL A 114 9.51 2.33 -5.74
CA VAL A 114 8.53 1.39 -6.31
C VAL A 114 8.67 1.36 -7.84
N GLN A 115 8.79 2.52 -8.50
CA GLN A 115 9.02 2.57 -9.95
C GLN A 115 10.29 1.81 -10.37
N LYS A 116 11.35 1.85 -9.56
CA LYS A 116 12.60 1.14 -9.85
C LYS A 116 12.44 -0.38 -9.71
N ALA A 117 11.72 -0.85 -8.69
CA ALA A 117 11.46 -2.27 -8.47
C ALA A 117 10.40 -2.84 -9.44
N PHE A 118 9.46 -2.01 -9.88
CA PHE A 118 8.34 -2.39 -10.75
C PHE A 118 8.25 -1.43 -11.95
N PRO A 119 9.17 -1.50 -12.93
CA PRO A 119 9.30 -0.49 -13.98
C PRO A 119 8.07 -0.33 -14.87
N LYS A 120 7.29 -1.40 -15.08
CA LYS A 120 6.09 -1.39 -15.92
C LYS A 120 4.83 -0.87 -15.22
N ILE A 121 4.87 -0.59 -13.91
CA ILE A 121 3.63 -0.31 -13.16
C ILE A 121 2.90 0.94 -13.66
N LYS A 122 3.63 1.98 -14.06
CA LYS A 122 3.04 3.21 -14.60
C LYS A 122 2.39 3.01 -15.97
N GLU A 123 2.91 2.10 -16.78
CA GLU A 123 2.26 1.77 -18.04
C GLU A 123 0.93 1.06 -17.75
N LYS A 124 0.97 0.00 -16.93
CA LYS A 124 -0.19 -0.82 -16.57
C LYS A 124 -1.32 -0.03 -15.92
N VAL A 125 -1.03 0.83 -14.95
CA VAL A 125 -2.09 1.58 -14.25
C VAL A 125 -2.59 2.78 -15.06
N SER A 126 -1.85 3.24 -16.08
CA SER A 126 -2.33 4.31 -16.99
C SER A 126 -3.44 3.84 -17.92
N GLN A 127 -3.50 2.54 -18.21
CA GLN A 127 -4.57 1.91 -19.00
C GLN A 127 -5.94 2.01 -18.31
N LEU A 128 -5.97 2.26 -16.99
CA LEU A 128 -7.18 2.49 -16.21
C LEU A 128 -7.62 3.96 -16.19
N GLY A 129 -6.94 4.84 -16.93
CA GLY A 129 -7.24 6.28 -16.95
C GLY A 129 -6.70 7.07 -15.75
N ILE A 130 -5.89 6.44 -14.89
CA ILE A 130 -5.30 7.06 -13.71
C ILE A 130 -4.23 8.08 -14.11
N LYS A 131 -4.26 9.27 -13.49
CA LYS A 131 -3.23 10.30 -13.65
C LYS A 131 -2.17 10.20 -12.55
N TYR A 132 -0.93 10.61 -12.85
CA TYR A 132 0.16 10.54 -11.88
C TYR A 132 0.44 11.87 -11.21
N LEU A 133 0.51 11.85 -9.88
CA LEU A 133 1.09 12.94 -9.12
C LEU A 133 2.56 12.63 -8.83
N LYS A 134 3.44 13.60 -9.16
CA LYS A 134 4.85 13.50 -8.82
C LYS A 134 5.00 13.53 -7.29
N VAL A 135 5.69 12.54 -6.74
CA VAL A 135 6.08 12.52 -5.33
C VAL A 135 7.38 13.29 -5.17
N THR A 136 7.41 14.27 -4.27
CA THR A 136 8.62 15.07 -3.99
C THR A 136 9.22 14.76 -2.63
N SER A 137 8.55 13.98 -1.76
CA SER A 137 9.08 13.59 -0.45
C SER A 137 8.58 12.21 0.04
N GLY A 138 9.35 11.56 0.92
CA GLY A 138 8.96 10.28 1.53
C GLY A 138 7.75 10.35 2.46
N PHE A 139 7.41 11.53 2.99
CA PHE A 139 6.18 11.72 3.79
C PHE A 139 4.92 11.59 2.93
N GLN A 140 4.99 11.99 1.66
CA GLN A 140 3.94 11.79 0.66
C GLN A 140 3.85 10.33 0.17
N ALA A 141 4.79 9.48 0.59
CA ALA A 141 4.89 8.07 0.20
C ALA A 141 4.46 7.11 1.32
N GLY A 142 3.65 7.54 2.31
CA GLY A 142 2.99 6.59 3.23
C GLY A 142 3.88 5.88 4.25
N VAL A 143 5.15 6.28 4.44
CA VAL A 143 6.14 5.59 5.31
C VAL A 143 5.64 5.31 6.74
N ARG A 144 4.71 6.12 7.26
CA ARG A 144 4.13 5.92 8.60
C ARG A 144 3.23 4.68 8.69
N ASP A 145 2.56 4.29 7.60
CA ASP A 145 1.59 3.20 7.60
C ASP A 145 2.29 1.85 7.82
N VAL A 146 3.49 1.67 7.25
CA VAL A 146 4.34 0.48 7.50
C VAL A 146 4.63 0.32 8.99
N LYS A 147 5.07 1.39 9.66
CA LYS A 147 5.36 1.36 11.10
C LYS A 147 4.13 0.98 11.91
N THR A 148 2.98 1.57 11.61
CA THR A 148 1.73 1.27 12.32
C THR A 148 1.30 -0.18 12.11
N LEU A 149 1.41 -0.72 10.89
CA LEU A 149 1.14 -2.16 10.67
C LEU A 149 2.11 -3.04 11.45
N GLU A 150 3.41 -2.74 11.42
CA GLU A 150 4.44 -3.49 12.15
C GLU A 150 4.25 -3.48 13.69
N GLU A 151 3.64 -2.43 14.25
CA GLU A 151 3.28 -2.36 15.68
C GLU A 151 2.26 -3.43 16.09
N TYR A 152 1.39 -3.86 15.17
CA TYR A 152 0.46 -4.97 15.39
C TYR A 152 1.06 -6.32 14.99
N MET A 153 2.01 -6.35 14.05
CA MET A 153 2.68 -7.60 13.66
C MET A 153 3.54 -8.20 14.78
N LYS A 154 3.90 -7.41 15.80
CA LYS A 154 4.69 -7.89 16.94
C LYS A 154 4.06 -9.07 17.68
N PHE A 155 2.74 -9.22 17.62
CA PHE A 155 2.03 -10.35 18.24
C PHE A 155 2.25 -11.67 17.51
N TYR A 156 2.71 -11.62 16.26
CA TYR A 156 3.02 -12.78 15.43
C TYR A 156 4.54 -13.02 15.29
N ALA A 157 5.35 -12.22 15.97
CA ALA A 157 6.77 -12.49 16.07
C ALA A 157 6.95 -13.86 16.73
N GLU A 158 7.92 -14.65 16.23
CA GLU A 158 8.21 -16.00 16.69
C GLU A 158 7.17 -17.07 16.27
N LEU A 159 6.17 -16.72 15.46
CA LEU A 159 5.18 -17.68 14.95
C LEU A 159 5.44 -18.08 13.48
N PRO A 160 4.91 -19.23 13.01
CA PRO A 160 4.97 -19.61 11.60
C PRO A 160 4.30 -18.57 10.70
N PHE A 161 5.03 -18.04 9.73
CA PHE A 161 4.55 -16.97 8.83
C PHE A 161 3.34 -17.43 8.01
N THR A 162 3.41 -18.60 7.39
CA THR A 162 2.36 -19.10 6.49
C THR A 162 1.04 -19.31 7.22
N GLU A 163 1.06 -19.88 8.43
CA GLU A 163 -0.15 -20.14 9.22
C GLU A 163 -0.82 -18.84 9.69
N ASN A 164 -0.04 -17.77 9.87
CA ASN A 164 -0.53 -16.47 10.34
C ASN A 164 -0.68 -15.44 9.21
N HIS A 165 -0.42 -15.82 7.95
CA HIS A 165 -0.35 -14.90 6.82
C HIS A 165 -1.67 -14.18 6.56
N ALA A 166 -2.79 -14.91 6.64
CA ALA A 166 -4.12 -14.35 6.50
C ALA A 166 -4.39 -13.27 7.56
N THR A 167 -4.14 -13.58 8.83
CA THR A 167 -4.35 -12.64 9.95
C THR A 167 -3.42 -11.42 9.87
N LEU A 168 -2.17 -11.61 9.43
CA LEU A 168 -1.25 -10.51 9.16
C LEU A 168 -1.82 -9.57 8.09
N ASN A 169 -2.43 -10.12 7.03
CA ASN A 169 -3.08 -9.32 5.98
C ASN A 169 -4.34 -8.61 6.48
N GLU A 170 -5.01 -9.08 7.53
CA GLU A 170 -6.19 -8.39 8.10
C GLU A 170 -5.83 -7.18 8.99
N THR A 171 -4.56 -6.99 9.32
CA THR A 171 -4.10 -5.91 10.22
C THR A 171 -4.57 -4.51 9.77
N PHE A 172 -4.73 -4.29 8.46
CA PHE A 172 -5.20 -3.00 7.95
C PHE A 172 -6.64 -2.66 8.37
N ASN A 173 -7.47 -3.65 8.71
CA ASN A 173 -8.84 -3.44 9.16
C ASN A 173 -8.83 -2.57 10.42
N TYR A 174 -8.01 -2.94 11.41
CA TYR A 174 -7.84 -2.17 12.65
C TYR A 174 -7.27 -0.78 12.40
N VAL A 175 -6.30 -0.64 11.49
CA VAL A 175 -5.74 0.68 11.18
C VAL A 175 -6.80 1.57 10.53
N SER A 176 -7.71 1.01 9.75
CA SER A 176 -8.79 1.73 9.07
C SER A 176 -9.95 2.09 10.01
N THR A 177 -10.18 1.36 11.10
CA THR A 177 -11.21 1.72 12.10
C THR A 177 -10.79 2.84 13.05
N MET A 178 -9.49 3.20 13.09
CA MET A 178 -8.99 4.31 13.91
C MET A 178 -9.63 5.66 13.54
N GLN A 179 -9.63 6.60 14.48
CA GLN A 179 -10.10 7.97 14.25
C GLN A 179 -9.39 8.65 13.08
N ALA A 180 -10.16 9.37 12.27
CA ALA A 180 -9.63 10.27 11.26
C ALA A 180 -8.91 11.45 11.96
N ARG A 181 -7.96 12.08 11.26
CA ARG A 181 -7.24 13.25 11.82
C ARG A 181 -8.10 14.50 11.95
N THR A 182 -9.23 14.53 11.25
CA THR A 182 -10.10 15.68 11.13
C THR A 182 -11.53 15.24 11.42
N GLY A 183 -12.20 15.95 12.33
CA GLY A 183 -13.53 15.58 12.81
C GLY A 183 -13.48 14.53 13.93
N LYS A 184 -14.67 14.04 14.33
CA LYS A 184 -14.83 13.01 15.37
C LYS A 184 -15.16 11.61 14.81
N GLN A 185 -15.08 11.44 13.50
CA GLN A 185 -15.38 10.18 12.81
C GLN A 185 -14.12 9.31 12.61
N SER A 186 -14.31 8.01 12.44
CA SER A 186 -13.29 7.06 11.98
C SER A 186 -12.91 7.28 10.52
N LYS A 187 -11.78 6.71 10.10
CA LYS A 187 -11.36 6.76 8.68
C LYS A 187 -12.37 6.04 7.78
N LEU A 188 -12.93 4.92 8.24
CA LEU A 188 -13.97 4.18 7.54
C LEU A 188 -15.25 5.00 7.37
N GLU A 189 -15.74 5.66 8.42
CA GLU A 189 -16.90 6.56 8.30
C GLU A 189 -16.60 7.71 7.34
N MET A 190 -15.40 8.31 7.40
CA MET A 190 -15.00 9.34 6.45
C MET A 190 -15.01 8.84 5.01
N TRP A 191 -14.57 7.61 4.77
CA TRP A 191 -14.65 6.97 3.46
C TRP A 191 -16.10 6.73 3.05
N GLN A 192 -16.88 6.01 3.85
CA GLN A 192 -18.25 5.60 3.53
C GLN A 192 -19.19 6.78 3.32
N ASN A 193 -19.07 7.85 4.11
CA ASN A 193 -19.95 9.01 4.04
C ASN A 193 -19.64 9.93 2.85
N ASN A 194 -18.45 9.81 2.24
CA ASN A 194 -17.98 10.77 1.23
C ASN A 194 -17.49 10.10 -0.06
N ILE A 195 -17.56 8.77 -0.15
CA ILE A 195 -17.25 8.06 -1.38
C ILE A 195 -18.41 8.21 -2.36
N ASN A 196 -18.11 8.80 -3.51
CA ASN A 196 -19.02 8.82 -4.65
C ASN A 196 -19.03 7.45 -5.33
N THR A 197 -19.74 7.32 -6.45
CA THR A 197 -19.64 6.14 -7.31
C THR A 197 -18.19 5.87 -7.69
N VAL A 198 -17.75 4.63 -7.51
CA VAL A 198 -16.42 4.17 -7.91
C VAL A 198 -16.47 3.25 -9.12
N SER A 199 -15.48 3.35 -9.98
CA SER A 199 -15.17 2.33 -10.98
C SER A 199 -14.20 1.31 -10.38
N VAL A 200 -14.38 0.03 -10.70
CA VAL A 200 -13.48 -1.05 -10.28
C VAL A 200 -12.79 -1.64 -11.51
N PRO A 201 -11.58 -2.19 -11.37
CA PRO A 201 -10.90 -2.79 -12.51
C PRO A 201 -11.62 -4.06 -12.96
N SER A 202 -11.72 -4.29 -14.27
CA SER A 202 -12.19 -5.54 -14.83
C SER A 202 -11.09 -6.61 -14.77
N GLU A 203 -11.47 -7.88 -14.73
CA GLU A 203 -10.50 -8.99 -14.79
C GLU A 203 -9.64 -8.97 -16.05
N SER A 204 -10.14 -8.39 -17.14
CA SER A 204 -9.38 -8.23 -18.39
C SER A 204 -8.11 -7.41 -18.19
N TRP A 205 -8.08 -6.51 -17.20
CA TRP A 205 -6.88 -5.74 -16.87
C TRP A 205 -5.72 -6.65 -16.44
N LEU A 206 -5.99 -7.75 -15.73
CA LEU A 206 -4.95 -8.71 -15.30
C LEU A 206 -4.30 -9.46 -16.47
N ARG A 207 -4.94 -9.48 -17.63
CA ARG A 207 -4.44 -10.19 -18.83
C ARG A 207 -3.54 -9.33 -19.71
N ILE A 208 -3.38 -8.05 -19.37
CA ILE A 208 -2.56 -7.13 -20.15
C ILE A 208 -1.10 -7.26 -19.72
N ALA A 209 -0.24 -7.60 -20.70
CA ALA A 209 1.19 -7.90 -20.51
C ALA A 209 2.02 -6.70 -20.03
#